data_AF-A0A1H1FKI5-F1
#
_entry.id   AF-A0A1H1FKI5-F1
#
_cell.length_a   1.000
_cell.length_b   1.000
_cell.length_c   1.000
_cell.angle_alpha   90.00
_cell.angle_beta   90.00
_cell.angle_gamma   90.00
#
_symmetry.space_group_name_H-M   'P 1'
#
loop_
_entity.id
_entity.type
_entity.pdbx_description
1 polymer ?
#
loop_
_entity_poly.entity_id
_entity_poly.type
_entity_poly.pdbx_seq_one_letter_code
_entity_poly.pdbx_strand_id
1 'polypeptide(L)'
;MVAFLWSAIFSKNNLRLFQFIIIFFFCSMYAQKALPLDTLKLKEARDMLADDYGNLYIYKNKDFSFTKYDSLGKQLGKMMLTVPYKIQGVQNPLSVPLFSENAQELKFVDQNLNEIQKVDFKQKFGFIKMTYAEDLQQIWLLDESSKRLIQYNFRNDTTINSYPFDASFDDLTDLLVFENKIYILTKKNIRVYTFKFEKIFEAEIENGKRFRRENEFILVITNNSIIKYVPEKGMVKIFQDPDAQIVDKNTLAYFEIKANKLYLYNLENNKETEPHAESGPEQKSTEKPVDKPEEKKVEPTEMPIEKEVETRQNSGEKPADSTLEKLIEDSSEVQKVGI
;
A
#
# COMPACT_ATOMS: atom_id res chain seq x y z
N MET A 1 41.03 -17.17 74.54
CA MET A 1 40.20 -15.94 74.48
C MET A 1 40.08 -15.55 73.01
N VAL A 2 38.96 -14.95 72.57
CA VAL A 2 38.67 -14.60 71.16
C VAL A 2 38.67 -15.80 70.18
N ALA A 3 37.62 -16.63 70.24
CA ALA A 3 37.36 -17.68 69.24
C ALA A 3 35.84 -17.96 69.03
N PHE A 4 34.97 -17.00 69.35
CA PHE A 4 33.51 -17.11 69.24
C PHE A 4 32.88 -15.72 69.08
N LEU A 5 32.67 -15.24 67.85
CA LEU A 5 31.83 -14.07 67.53
C LEU A 5 31.62 -13.85 66.01
N TRP A 6 31.19 -14.87 65.26
CA TRP A 6 30.89 -14.71 63.81
C TRP A 6 29.68 -15.52 63.33
N SER A 7 28.60 -15.54 64.12
CA SER A 7 27.42 -16.39 63.87
C SER A 7 26.09 -15.82 64.40
N ALA A 8 25.86 -14.49 64.31
CA ALA A 8 24.67 -13.86 64.91
C ALA A 8 24.09 -12.60 64.22
N ILE A 9 24.49 -12.24 62.98
CA ILE A 9 23.95 -11.05 62.29
C ILE A 9 23.41 -11.35 60.88
N PHE A 10 22.57 -12.39 60.77
CA PHE A 10 21.61 -12.51 59.67
C PHE A 10 20.20 -12.73 60.24
N SER A 11 19.61 -11.64 60.72
CA SER A 11 18.21 -11.60 61.14
C SER A 11 17.29 -12.00 59.97
N LYS A 12 16.18 -12.67 60.27
CA LYS A 12 15.16 -13.11 59.30
C LYS A 12 14.58 -11.95 58.46
N ASN A 13 14.69 -10.72 58.96
CA ASN A 13 14.33 -9.50 58.22
C ASN A 13 15.36 -9.10 57.15
N ASN A 14 16.65 -9.32 57.38
CA ASN A 14 17.70 -8.97 56.40
C ASN A 14 17.58 -9.82 55.13
N LEU A 15 17.24 -11.10 55.28
CA LEU A 15 17.01 -12.00 54.14
C LEU A 15 15.79 -11.58 53.31
N ARG A 16 14.72 -11.11 53.95
CA ARG A 16 13.55 -10.54 53.26
C ARG A 16 13.89 -9.22 52.55
N LEU A 17 14.65 -8.33 53.20
CA LEU A 17 15.11 -7.08 52.58
C LEU A 17 15.96 -7.34 51.33
N PHE A 18 16.85 -8.33 51.39
CA PHE A 18 17.66 -8.76 50.25
C PHE A 18 16.81 -9.35 49.12
N GLN A 19 15.77 -10.13 49.43
CA GLN A 19 14.79 -10.61 48.44
C GLN A 19 14.04 -9.45 47.74
N PHE A 20 13.61 -8.42 48.48
CA PHE A 20 13.01 -7.23 47.85
C PHE A 20 13.99 -6.48 46.94
N ILE A 21 15.25 -6.30 47.36
CA ILE A 21 16.29 -5.66 46.54
C ILE A 21 16.52 -6.45 45.24
N ILE A 22 16.60 -7.78 45.31
CA ILE A 22 16.74 -8.66 44.13
C ILE A 22 15.55 -8.50 43.18
N ILE A 23 14.31 -8.47 43.68
CA ILE A 23 13.11 -8.28 42.85
C ILE A 23 13.16 -6.94 42.12
N PHE A 24 13.48 -5.83 42.80
CA PHE A 24 13.63 -4.53 42.15
C PHE A 24 14.77 -4.49 41.11
N PHE A 25 15.86 -5.22 41.35
CA PHE A 25 16.99 -5.31 40.42
C PHE A 25 16.66 -6.12 39.14
N PHE A 26 15.84 -7.16 39.24
CA PHE A 26 15.32 -7.86 38.06
C PHE A 26 14.26 -7.04 37.31
N CYS A 27 13.38 -6.33 38.02
CA CYS A 27 12.39 -5.46 37.37
C CYS A 27 13.02 -4.37 36.50
N SER A 28 14.18 -3.80 36.90
CA SER A 28 14.89 -2.81 36.09
C SER A 28 15.67 -3.41 34.90
N MET A 29 16.02 -4.70 34.94
CA MET A 29 16.58 -5.41 33.78
C MET A 29 15.53 -5.77 32.71
N TYR A 30 14.25 -5.82 33.08
CA TYR A 30 13.11 -5.99 32.16
C TYR A 30 12.50 -4.66 31.68
N ALA A 31 13.22 -3.54 31.82
CA ALA A 31 12.85 -2.29 31.16
C ALA A 31 12.76 -2.52 29.64
N GLN A 32 11.56 -2.34 29.06
CA GLN A 32 11.36 -2.47 27.63
C GLN A 32 12.33 -1.54 26.89
N LYS A 33 13.06 -2.09 25.91
CA LYS A 33 13.85 -1.25 24.99
C LYS A 33 12.88 -0.29 24.32
N ALA A 34 13.02 1.01 24.59
CA ALA A 34 12.24 2.03 23.90
C ALA A 34 12.43 1.83 22.39
N LEU A 35 11.34 1.54 21.68
CA LEU A 35 11.39 1.44 20.23
C LEU A 35 11.83 2.82 19.72
N PRO A 36 12.87 2.94 18.90
CA PRO A 36 13.39 4.24 18.49
C PRO A 36 12.38 5.08 17.68
N LEU A 37 11.29 4.45 17.23
CA LEU A 37 10.05 5.06 16.74
C LEU A 37 9.37 6.03 17.75
N ASP A 38 9.55 5.88 19.06
CA ASP A 38 9.07 6.84 20.07
C ASP A 38 9.73 8.24 19.92
N THR A 39 10.81 8.37 19.13
CA THR A 39 11.42 9.67 18.77
C THR A 39 10.70 10.39 17.62
N LEU A 40 9.80 9.71 16.90
CA LEU A 40 9.07 10.30 15.78
C LEU A 40 8.11 11.37 16.28
N LYS A 41 8.16 12.57 15.68
CA LYS A 41 7.31 13.72 16.05
C LYS A 41 5.90 13.59 15.42
N LEU A 42 5.20 12.50 15.73
CA LEU A 42 3.96 12.04 15.10
C LEU A 42 2.75 12.98 15.31
N LYS A 43 2.71 13.75 16.41
CA LYS A 43 1.61 14.68 16.79
C LYS A 43 1.18 15.69 15.71
N GLU A 44 2.03 15.93 14.71
CA GLU A 44 1.80 16.88 13.62
C GLU A 44 1.79 16.20 12.23
N ALA A 45 1.82 14.87 12.18
CA ALA A 45 1.69 14.11 10.95
C ALA A 45 0.28 14.30 10.35
N ARG A 46 0.23 14.79 9.11
CA ARG A 46 -0.98 14.76 8.29
C ARG A 46 -1.08 13.46 7.52
N ASP A 47 0.07 12.94 7.10
CA ASP A 47 0.17 11.63 6.45
C ASP A 47 1.41 10.85 6.90
N MET A 48 1.30 9.54 6.74
CA MET A 48 2.36 8.55 6.86
C MET A 48 2.21 7.58 5.69
N LEU A 49 3.32 7.28 5.01
CA LEU A 49 3.40 6.27 3.96
C LEU A 49 4.60 5.36 4.22
N ALA A 50 4.50 4.09 3.86
CA ALA A 50 5.57 3.09 3.97
C ALA A 50 6.01 2.61 2.58
N ASP A 51 7.33 2.62 2.33
CA ASP A 51 7.89 1.98 1.13
C ASP A 51 8.10 0.48 1.34
N ASP A 52 8.24 -0.25 0.25
CA ASP A 52 8.37 -1.71 0.27
C ASP A 52 9.78 -2.18 0.70
N TYR A 53 10.66 -1.25 1.08
CA TYR A 53 11.95 -1.48 1.76
C TYR A 53 11.87 -1.24 3.28
N GLY A 54 10.71 -0.86 3.81
CA GLY A 54 10.49 -0.63 5.24
C GLY A 54 10.86 0.77 5.73
N ASN A 55 11.10 1.74 4.85
CA ASN A 55 11.26 3.13 5.24
C ASN A 55 9.90 3.80 5.45
N LEU A 56 9.86 4.76 6.38
CA LEU A 56 8.68 5.50 6.80
C LEU A 56 8.77 6.95 6.34
N TYR A 57 7.74 7.42 5.66
CA TYR A 57 7.64 8.77 5.10
C TYR A 57 6.52 9.52 5.80
N ILE A 58 6.86 10.56 6.56
CA ILE A 58 5.89 11.39 7.30
C ILE A 58 5.77 12.75 6.62
N TYR A 59 4.54 13.13 6.24
CA TYR A 59 4.21 14.45 5.75
C TYR A 59 3.50 15.28 6.82
N LYS A 60 3.94 16.52 7.03
CA LYS A 60 3.42 17.46 8.02
C LYS A 60 2.84 18.71 7.36
N ASN A 61 1.54 18.94 7.53
CA ASN A 61 0.89 20.13 6.95
C ASN A 61 1.12 21.43 7.75
N LYS A 62 1.95 21.40 8.80
CA LYS A 62 2.27 22.56 9.64
C LYS A 62 3.54 23.29 9.21
N ASP A 63 4.58 22.54 8.83
CA ASP A 63 5.86 23.06 8.32
C ASP A 63 6.13 22.60 6.86
N PHE A 64 5.12 22.01 6.21
CA PHE A 64 5.19 21.37 4.89
C PHE A 64 6.39 20.43 4.71
N SER A 65 6.85 19.81 5.80
CA SER A 65 7.97 18.89 5.72
C SER A 65 7.54 17.49 5.30
N PHE A 66 8.33 16.92 4.40
CA PHE A 66 8.25 15.52 4.00
C PHE A 66 9.55 14.85 4.47
N THR A 67 9.43 13.94 5.44
CA THR A 67 10.58 13.42 6.19
C THR A 67 10.63 11.90 6.09
N LYS A 68 11.77 11.36 5.63
CA LYS A 68 12.04 9.92 5.51
C LYS A 68 12.81 9.43 6.72
N TYR A 69 12.38 8.28 7.25
CA TYR A 69 12.99 7.56 8.37
C TYR A 69 13.23 6.10 7.96
N ASP A 70 14.21 5.43 8.55
CA ASP A 70 14.34 3.97 8.42
C ASP A 70 13.33 3.24 9.33
N SER A 71 13.31 1.90 9.25
CA SER A 71 12.50 1.03 10.10
C SER A 71 12.82 1.12 11.60
N LEU A 72 13.96 1.75 11.95
CA LEU A 72 14.36 2.08 13.32
C LEU A 72 14.07 3.55 13.66
N GLY A 73 13.26 4.27 12.88
CA GLY A 73 12.85 5.64 13.18
C GLY A 73 13.97 6.68 13.13
N LYS A 74 15.18 6.32 12.66
CA LYS A 74 16.26 7.28 12.45
C LYS A 74 15.96 8.06 11.17
N GLN A 75 16.05 9.38 11.25
CA GLN A 75 15.83 10.25 10.09
C GLN A 75 16.93 10.03 9.04
N LEU A 76 16.52 9.69 7.83
CA LEU A 76 17.39 9.52 6.66
C LEU A 76 17.46 10.80 5.81
N GLY A 77 16.34 11.52 5.68
CA GLY A 77 16.25 12.75 4.90
C GLY A 77 15.02 13.58 5.25
N LYS A 78 15.07 14.89 4.97
CA LYS A 78 13.94 15.82 5.14
C LYS A 78 13.91 16.84 4.01
N MET A 79 12.83 16.82 3.23
CA MET A 79 12.51 17.87 2.25
C MET A 79 11.62 18.92 2.92
N MET A 80 11.88 20.19 2.63
CA MET A 80 11.00 21.32 2.98
C MET A 80 10.26 21.76 1.72
N LEU A 81 8.94 21.67 1.71
CA LEU A 81 8.12 22.14 0.59
C LEU A 81 7.66 23.59 0.87
N THR A 82 7.60 24.41 -0.17
CA THR A 82 7.21 25.84 -0.06
C THR A 82 5.70 26.06 0.00
N VAL A 83 4.92 25.04 -0.38
CA VAL A 83 3.45 25.01 -0.44
C VAL A 83 2.98 23.60 -0.04
N PRO A 84 1.68 23.39 0.25
CA PRO A 84 1.15 22.04 0.44
C PRO A 84 1.33 21.16 -0.80
N TYR A 85 1.73 19.92 -0.59
CA TYR A 85 1.68 18.85 -1.60
C TYR A 85 0.91 17.64 -1.05
N LYS A 86 0.24 16.94 -1.95
CA LYS A 86 -0.24 15.56 -1.75
C LYS A 86 0.79 14.61 -2.35
N ILE A 87 1.31 13.70 -1.53
CA ILE A 87 2.13 12.58 -1.97
C ILE A 87 1.18 11.51 -2.52
N GLN A 88 1.39 11.02 -3.74
CA GLN A 88 0.53 9.98 -4.33
C GLN A 88 0.85 8.60 -3.75
N GLY A 89 2.14 8.26 -3.64
CA GLY A 89 2.61 7.01 -3.05
C GLY A 89 4.13 6.95 -2.97
N VAL A 90 4.66 6.04 -2.15
CA VAL A 90 6.12 5.83 -1.96
C VAL A 90 6.58 4.40 -2.25
N GLN A 91 5.69 3.55 -2.80
CA GLN A 91 5.93 2.13 -3.08
C GLN A 91 7.22 1.90 -3.88
N ASN A 92 7.39 2.71 -4.94
CA ASN A 92 8.66 2.87 -5.64
C ASN A 92 9.38 4.12 -5.09
N PRO A 93 10.33 3.99 -4.14
CA PRO A 93 11.03 5.14 -3.58
C PRO A 93 11.99 5.80 -4.58
N LEU A 94 12.26 5.22 -5.75
CA LEU A 94 13.13 5.81 -6.78
C LEU A 94 12.45 6.97 -7.53
N SER A 95 11.12 7.05 -7.51
CA SER A 95 10.36 8.16 -8.08
C SER A 95 9.04 8.31 -7.34
N VAL A 96 9.03 9.17 -6.32
CA VAL A 96 7.86 9.48 -5.49
C VAL A 96 7.12 10.68 -6.09
N PRO A 97 5.86 10.56 -6.54
CA PRO A 97 5.10 11.68 -7.09
C PRO A 97 4.49 12.55 -5.98
N LEU A 98 4.71 13.86 -6.05
CA LEU A 98 4.09 14.87 -5.21
C LEU A 98 3.35 15.89 -6.07
N PHE A 99 2.04 16.05 -5.86
CA PHE A 99 1.21 17.03 -6.57
C PHE A 99 0.83 18.22 -5.67
N SER A 100 0.91 19.45 -6.20
CA SER A 100 0.37 20.64 -5.53
C SER A 100 -0.73 21.29 -6.36
N GLU A 101 -1.97 21.20 -5.87
CA GLU A 101 -3.14 21.91 -6.42
C GLU A 101 -2.92 23.43 -6.39
N ASN A 102 -2.31 23.97 -5.32
CA ASN A 102 -2.07 25.41 -5.17
C ASN A 102 -1.01 25.94 -6.14
N ALA A 103 0.07 25.19 -6.36
CA ALA A 103 1.13 25.61 -7.28
C ALA A 103 0.92 25.11 -8.72
N GLN A 104 -0.12 24.31 -9.00
CA GLN A 104 -0.41 23.73 -10.32
C GLN A 104 0.83 23.05 -10.93
N GLU A 105 1.48 22.18 -10.14
CA GLU A 105 2.66 21.43 -10.56
C GLU A 105 2.73 20.04 -9.91
N LEU A 106 3.36 19.11 -10.63
CA LEU A 106 3.74 17.78 -10.15
C LEU A 106 5.27 17.72 -10.05
N LYS A 107 5.77 17.14 -8.97
CA LYS A 107 7.18 16.86 -8.75
C LYS A 107 7.40 15.36 -8.57
N PHE A 108 8.57 14.89 -8.98
CA PHE A 108 9.08 13.56 -8.67
C PHE A 108 10.36 13.73 -7.85
N VAL A 109 10.49 12.96 -6.77
CA VAL A 109 11.72 12.93 -5.95
C VAL A 109 12.31 11.52 -5.86
N ASP A 110 13.62 11.44 -5.69
CA ASP A 110 14.35 10.18 -5.49
C ASP A 110 14.22 9.63 -4.05
N GLN A 111 14.88 8.49 -3.83
CA GLN A 111 14.92 7.79 -2.54
C GLN A 111 15.57 8.58 -1.39
N ASN A 112 16.29 9.67 -1.72
CA ASN A 112 16.96 10.59 -0.81
C ASN A 112 16.16 11.90 -0.60
N LEU A 113 15.02 12.06 -1.29
CA LEU A 113 14.16 13.25 -1.37
C LEU A 113 14.74 14.43 -2.21
N ASN A 114 15.65 14.14 -3.16
CA ASN A 114 16.08 15.11 -4.17
C ASN A 114 15.03 15.24 -5.27
N GLU A 115 14.73 16.46 -5.74
CA GLU A 115 13.87 16.69 -6.90
C GLU A 115 14.56 16.24 -8.19
N ILE A 116 14.04 15.18 -8.81
CA ILE A 116 14.58 14.62 -10.07
C ILE A 116 13.85 15.13 -11.31
N GLN A 117 12.57 15.52 -11.16
CA GLN A 117 11.79 16.09 -12.25
C GLN A 117 10.63 16.94 -11.72
N LYS A 118 10.28 17.98 -12.48
CA LYS A 118 9.09 18.81 -12.28
C LYS A 118 8.31 18.91 -13.59
N VAL A 119 6.98 18.92 -13.47
CA VAL A 119 6.02 19.18 -14.54
C VAL A 119 5.14 20.35 -14.09
N ASP A 120 5.19 21.46 -14.83
CA ASP A 120 4.35 22.63 -14.58
C ASP A 120 3.10 22.58 -15.46
N PHE A 121 1.92 22.80 -14.88
CA PHE A 121 0.63 22.78 -15.59
C PHE A 121 0.11 24.17 -15.95
N LYS A 122 0.70 25.22 -15.37
CA LYS A 122 0.34 26.62 -15.66
C LYS A 122 0.44 26.89 -17.17
N GLN A 123 -0.52 27.64 -17.70
CA GLN A 123 -0.62 28.03 -19.12
C GLN A 123 -0.86 26.87 -20.12
N LYS A 124 -0.72 25.60 -19.70
CA LYS A 124 -0.98 24.42 -20.54
C LYS A 124 -2.40 23.87 -20.41
N PHE A 125 -2.94 23.90 -19.20
CA PHE A 125 -4.24 23.34 -18.85
C PHE A 125 -5.11 24.36 -18.12
N GLY A 126 -6.36 23.99 -17.83
CA GLY A 126 -7.17 24.68 -16.83
C GLY A 126 -6.67 24.41 -15.40
N PHE A 127 -7.55 24.57 -14.42
CA PHE A 127 -7.24 24.23 -13.03
C PHE A 127 -7.23 22.70 -12.86
N ILE A 128 -6.03 22.11 -12.74
CA ILE A 128 -5.87 20.69 -12.43
C ILE A 128 -6.24 20.47 -10.97
N LYS A 129 -7.30 19.70 -10.72
CA LYS A 129 -7.78 19.34 -9.39
C LYS A 129 -6.99 18.21 -8.77
N MET A 130 -6.61 17.24 -9.59
CA MET A 130 -5.94 16.03 -9.14
C MET A 130 -5.07 15.46 -10.25
N THR A 131 -4.04 14.72 -9.87
CA THR A 131 -3.19 13.98 -10.79
C THR A 131 -2.95 12.57 -10.28
N TYR A 132 -2.72 11.65 -11.21
CA TYR A 132 -2.30 10.27 -10.95
C TYR A 132 -1.15 9.91 -11.90
N ALA A 133 -0.02 9.47 -11.33
CA ALA A 133 1.22 9.14 -12.02
C ALA A 133 1.60 7.68 -11.73
N GLU A 134 1.43 6.82 -12.72
CA GLU A 134 1.84 5.40 -12.63
C GLU A 134 3.24 5.15 -13.21
N ASP A 135 3.67 5.94 -14.19
CA ASP A 135 4.97 5.80 -14.87
C ASP A 135 5.79 7.11 -14.92
N LEU A 136 6.95 7.07 -15.59
CA LEU A 136 7.94 8.16 -15.67
C LEU A 136 7.84 9.00 -16.95
N GLN A 137 6.74 8.92 -17.69
CA GLN A 137 6.51 9.62 -18.97
C GLN A 137 5.07 10.12 -19.16
N GLN A 138 4.08 9.48 -18.53
CA GLN A 138 2.66 9.76 -18.65
C GLN A 138 2.01 10.03 -17.29
N ILE A 139 1.06 10.97 -17.28
CA ILE A 139 0.22 11.25 -16.13
C ILE A 139 -1.22 11.48 -16.54
N TRP A 140 -2.12 11.11 -15.64
CA TRP A 140 -3.53 11.45 -15.71
C TRP A 140 -3.77 12.75 -14.96
N LEU A 141 -4.35 13.74 -15.64
CA LEU A 141 -4.70 15.06 -15.10
C LEU A 141 -6.21 15.20 -15.07
N LEU A 142 -6.77 15.59 -13.94
CA LEU A 142 -8.20 15.90 -13.80
C LEU A 142 -8.39 17.42 -13.83
N ASP A 143 -8.80 17.96 -14.97
CA ASP A 143 -8.99 19.40 -15.20
C ASP A 143 -10.43 19.82 -14.82
N GLU A 144 -10.53 20.65 -13.78
CA GLU A 144 -11.78 21.16 -13.24
C GLU A 144 -12.39 22.28 -14.09
N SER A 145 -11.59 23.01 -14.87
CA SER A 145 -12.05 24.10 -15.73
C SER A 145 -12.60 23.59 -17.06
N SER A 146 -11.94 22.62 -17.68
CA SER A 146 -12.42 22.00 -18.93
C SER A 146 -13.38 20.81 -18.71
N LYS A 147 -13.50 20.32 -17.46
CA LYS A 147 -14.29 19.13 -17.07
C LYS A 147 -13.84 17.87 -17.82
N ARG A 148 -12.53 17.58 -17.77
CA ARG A 148 -11.91 16.46 -18.50
C ARG A 148 -10.92 15.67 -17.65
N LEU A 149 -10.86 14.37 -17.93
CA LEU A 149 -9.75 13.51 -17.56
C LEU A 149 -8.79 13.42 -18.77
N ILE A 150 -7.57 13.92 -18.60
CA ILE A 150 -6.56 14.06 -19.67
C ILE A 150 -5.43 13.07 -19.41
N GLN A 151 -5.07 12.27 -20.41
CA GLN A 151 -3.84 11.47 -20.42
C GLN A 151 -2.76 12.29 -21.13
N TYR A 152 -1.69 12.67 -20.41
CA TYR A 152 -0.68 13.60 -20.91
C TYR A 152 0.73 13.01 -20.78
N ASN A 153 1.46 12.97 -21.89
CA ASN A 153 2.87 12.64 -21.94
C ASN A 153 3.69 13.89 -21.60
N PHE A 154 4.24 13.92 -20.39
CA PHE A 154 4.98 15.06 -19.88
C PHE A 154 6.46 15.09 -20.34
N ARG A 155 6.95 14.04 -20.99
CA ARG A 155 8.28 14.03 -21.65
C ARG A 155 8.23 14.69 -23.03
N ASN A 156 7.14 14.44 -23.78
CA ASN A 156 6.98 14.88 -25.16
C ASN A 156 6.05 16.12 -25.31
N ASP A 157 5.51 16.62 -24.19
CA ASP A 157 4.57 17.75 -24.14
C ASP A 157 3.28 17.52 -24.98
N THR A 158 2.73 16.31 -24.92
CA THR A 158 1.61 15.88 -25.77
C THR A 158 0.45 15.28 -24.98
N THR A 159 -0.78 15.73 -25.26
CA THR A 159 -1.99 15.04 -24.81
C THR A 159 -2.20 13.79 -25.66
N ILE A 160 -2.23 12.62 -25.02
CA ILE A 160 -2.46 11.31 -25.66
C ILE A 160 -3.98 11.10 -25.86
N ASN A 161 -4.74 11.26 -24.78
CA ASN A 161 -6.19 11.08 -24.75
C ASN A 161 -6.84 12.16 -23.87
N SER A 162 -8.11 12.46 -24.09
CA SER A 162 -8.85 13.41 -23.26
C SER A 162 -10.34 13.11 -23.24
N TYR A 163 -10.84 12.65 -22.10
CA TYR A 163 -12.22 12.18 -21.90
C TYR A 163 -13.05 13.23 -21.15
N PRO A 164 -14.35 13.41 -21.47
CA PRO A 164 -15.26 14.17 -20.60
C PRO A 164 -15.33 13.55 -19.20
N PHE A 165 -15.49 14.39 -18.17
CA PHE A 165 -15.62 13.95 -16.78
C PHE A 165 -16.85 14.62 -16.16
N ASP A 166 -17.84 13.80 -15.78
CA ASP A 166 -19.20 14.24 -15.41
C ASP A 166 -19.56 13.96 -13.94
N ALA A 167 -18.55 13.69 -13.09
CA ALA A 167 -18.73 13.70 -11.63
C ALA A 167 -18.49 15.08 -11.04
N SER A 168 -19.01 15.30 -9.83
CA SER A 168 -18.52 16.43 -9.03
C SER A 168 -17.04 16.26 -8.66
N PHE A 169 -16.37 17.41 -8.54
CA PHE A 169 -14.99 17.57 -8.09
C PHE A 169 -14.93 17.81 -6.57
N ASP A 170 -16.09 17.92 -5.92
CA ASP A 170 -16.25 18.11 -4.47
C ASP A 170 -15.81 16.88 -3.68
N ASP A 171 -15.15 17.10 -2.54
CA ASP A 171 -14.70 16.07 -1.59
C ASP A 171 -13.82 14.95 -2.19
N LEU A 172 -13.31 15.11 -3.41
CA LEU A 172 -12.28 14.24 -4.00
C LEU A 172 -11.06 14.14 -3.09
N THR A 173 -10.71 12.93 -2.69
CA THR A 173 -9.51 12.63 -1.92
C THR A 173 -8.47 11.90 -2.77
N ASP A 174 -8.89 11.05 -3.72
CA ASP A 174 -7.94 10.39 -4.64
C ASP A 174 -8.50 9.99 -6.01
N LEU A 175 -7.57 9.75 -6.94
CA LEU A 175 -7.78 9.33 -8.32
C LEU A 175 -6.75 8.23 -8.63
N LEU A 176 -7.21 7.14 -9.24
CA LEU A 176 -6.34 6.09 -9.79
C LEU A 176 -6.93 5.64 -11.13
N VAL A 177 -6.07 5.31 -12.10
CA VAL A 177 -6.50 4.82 -13.42
C VAL A 177 -5.76 3.51 -13.68
N PHE A 178 -6.48 2.41 -13.86
CA PHE A 178 -5.90 1.06 -13.98
C PHE A 178 -6.86 0.13 -14.74
N GLU A 179 -6.35 -0.84 -15.50
CA GLU A 179 -7.14 -1.75 -16.35
C GLU A 179 -8.25 -1.06 -17.18
N ASN A 180 -7.96 0.11 -17.77
CA ASN A 180 -8.92 0.88 -18.56
C ASN A 180 -10.19 1.32 -17.78
N LYS A 181 -10.08 1.46 -16.45
CA LYS A 181 -11.11 1.92 -15.51
C LYS A 181 -10.61 3.14 -14.73
N ILE A 182 -11.51 4.07 -14.41
CA ILE A 182 -11.23 5.24 -13.58
C ILE A 182 -11.75 4.96 -12.16
N TYR A 183 -10.87 5.04 -11.17
CA TYR A 183 -11.19 4.88 -9.75
C TYR A 183 -11.16 6.24 -9.07
N ILE A 184 -12.26 6.58 -8.40
CA ILE A 184 -12.47 7.87 -7.74
C ILE A 184 -12.72 7.61 -6.26
N LEU A 185 -11.98 8.33 -5.40
CA LEU A 185 -12.11 8.29 -3.96
C LEU A 185 -12.60 9.64 -3.44
N THR A 186 -13.57 9.61 -2.54
CA THR A 186 -13.92 10.74 -1.68
C THR A 186 -13.77 10.34 -0.22
N LYS A 187 -14.01 11.28 0.69
CA LYS A 187 -14.11 10.97 2.14
C LYS A 187 -15.19 9.94 2.47
N LYS A 188 -16.20 9.74 1.60
CA LYS A 188 -17.42 8.96 1.87
C LYS A 188 -17.66 7.79 0.91
N ASN A 189 -17.06 7.80 -0.28
CA ASN A 189 -17.34 6.79 -1.30
C ASN A 189 -16.08 6.39 -2.08
N ILE A 190 -16.03 5.13 -2.49
CA ILE A 190 -15.30 4.69 -3.67
C ILE A 190 -16.28 4.62 -4.85
N ARG A 191 -15.84 5.06 -6.03
CA ARG A 191 -16.58 4.91 -7.29
C ARG A 191 -15.64 4.42 -8.39
N VAL A 192 -16.15 3.60 -9.31
CA VAL A 192 -15.39 3.07 -10.46
C VAL A 192 -16.19 3.32 -11.73
N TYR A 193 -15.52 3.81 -12.77
CA TYR A 193 -16.13 4.24 -14.04
C TYR A 193 -15.39 3.69 -15.27
N THR A 194 -16.07 3.62 -16.41
CA THR A 194 -15.44 3.50 -17.74
C THR A 194 -14.85 4.85 -18.19
N PHE A 195 -14.00 4.86 -19.23
CA PHE A 195 -13.57 6.11 -19.87
C PHE A 195 -14.69 6.88 -20.62
N LYS A 196 -15.89 6.31 -20.75
CA LYS A 196 -17.10 7.06 -21.17
C LYS A 196 -17.86 7.67 -19.99
N PHE A 197 -17.29 7.55 -18.78
CA PHE A 197 -17.89 7.96 -17.52
C PHE A 197 -19.15 7.20 -17.10
N GLU A 198 -19.33 5.97 -17.61
CA GLU A 198 -20.40 5.06 -17.17
C GLU A 198 -19.99 4.44 -15.81
N LYS A 199 -20.85 4.54 -14.78
CA LYS A 199 -20.54 4.05 -13.42
C LYS A 199 -20.66 2.53 -13.34
N ILE A 200 -19.54 1.86 -13.07
CA ILE A 200 -19.42 0.40 -12.92
C ILE A 200 -19.72 -0.03 -11.48
N PHE A 201 -19.19 0.69 -10.49
CA PHE A 201 -19.28 0.34 -9.07
C PHE A 201 -19.34 1.59 -8.19
N GLU A 202 -20.02 1.50 -7.05
CA GLU A 202 -19.99 2.47 -5.97
C GLU A 202 -20.20 1.76 -4.63
N ALA A 203 -19.45 2.17 -3.61
CA ALA A 203 -19.66 1.75 -2.23
C ALA A 203 -19.34 2.89 -1.26
N GLU A 204 -19.98 2.86 -0.09
CA GLU A 204 -19.69 3.78 1.01
C GLU A 204 -18.43 3.34 1.79
N ILE A 205 -17.68 4.32 2.28
CA ILE A 205 -16.47 4.17 3.10
C ILE A 205 -16.38 5.32 4.10
N GLU A 206 -15.67 5.13 5.20
CA GLU A 206 -15.43 6.19 6.18
C GLU A 206 -14.02 6.77 6.04
N ASN A 207 -13.91 8.06 5.79
CA ASN A 207 -12.66 8.81 5.72
C ASN A 207 -11.65 8.27 4.69
N GLY A 208 -12.12 7.97 3.47
CA GLY A 208 -11.26 7.56 2.35
C GLY A 208 -10.14 8.57 2.06
N LYS A 209 -8.87 8.12 2.11
CA LYS A 209 -7.68 8.96 2.11
C LYS A 209 -6.86 8.87 0.82
N ARG A 210 -6.51 7.65 0.41
CA ARG A 210 -5.81 7.34 -0.84
C ARG A 210 -6.11 5.93 -1.35
N PHE A 211 -5.84 5.68 -2.62
CA PHE A 211 -5.65 4.35 -3.15
C PHE A 211 -4.20 3.87 -2.90
N ARG A 212 -3.99 2.55 -2.97
CA ARG A 212 -2.67 1.90 -3.10
C ARG A 212 -2.85 0.71 -4.04
N ARG A 213 -2.01 0.58 -5.07
CA ARG A 213 -2.06 -0.55 -6.01
C ARG A 213 -1.04 -1.61 -5.60
N GLU A 214 -1.48 -2.85 -5.45
CA GLU A 214 -0.63 -4.00 -5.15
C GLU A 214 -0.88 -5.07 -6.21
N ASN A 215 -0.10 -4.99 -7.30
CA ASN A 215 -0.34 -5.72 -8.55
C ASN A 215 -1.78 -5.47 -9.04
N GLU A 216 -2.59 -6.52 -9.20
CA GLU A 216 -3.96 -6.42 -9.71
C GLU A 216 -4.97 -5.97 -8.63
N PHE A 217 -4.52 -5.77 -7.39
CA PHE A 217 -5.39 -5.36 -6.28
C PHE A 217 -5.33 -3.86 -6.03
N ILE A 218 -6.51 -3.26 -5.88
CA ILE A 218 -6.65 -1.87 -5.44
C ILE A 218 -7.09 -1.89 -3.97
N LEU A 219 -6.30 -1.25 -3.14
CA LEU A 219 -6.60 -1.00 -1.73
C LEU A 219 -7.05 0.45 -1.56
N VAL A 220 -8.07 0.66 -0.74
CA VAL A 220 -8.43 1.96 -0.18
C VAL A 220 -7.82 2.06 1.21
N ILE A 221 -6.99 3.08 1.41
CA ILE A 221 -6.49 3.49 2.72
C ILE A 221 -7.46 4.54 3.28
N THR A 222 -8.01 4.31 4.46
CA THR A 222 -8.78 5.34 5.21
C THR A 222 -7.91 5.96 6.30
N ASN A 223 -8.49 6.72 7.24
CA ASN A 223 -7.76 7.12 8.46
C ASN A 223 -7.38 5.91 9.34
N ASN A 224 -8.26 4.89 9.40
CA ASN A 224 -8.26 3.88 10.46
C ASN A 224 -8.49 2.42 9.97
N SER A 225 -8.58 2.22 8.65
CA SER A 225 -8.79 0.90 8.05
C SER A 225 -8.17 0.80 6.65
N ILE A 226 -7.94 -0.43 6.20
CA ILE A 226 -7.53 -0.73 4.83
C ILE A 226 -8.53 -1.71 4.24
N ILE A 227 -9.06 -1.35 3.06
CA ILE A 227 -10.18 -2.02 2.43
C ILE A 227 -9.79 -2.40 1.00
N LYS A 228 -9.79 -3.70 0.69
CA LYS A 228 -9.48 -4.25 -0.62
C LYS A 228 -10.72 -4.23 -1.50
N TYR A 229 -10.63 -3.63 -2.69
CA TYR A 229 -11.63 -3.79 -3.73
C TYR A 229 -11.46 -5.16 -4.41
N VAL A 230 -12.56 -5.89 -4.55
CA VAL A 230 -12.65 -7.17 -5.26
C VAL A 230 -13.91 -7.12 -6.12
N PRO A 231 -13.84 -7.09 -7.46
CA PRO A 231 -15.00 -6.82 -8.33
C PRO A 231 -16.24 -7.68 -8.04
N GLU A 232 -16.06 -8.96 -7.74
CA GLU A 232 -17.15 -9.92 -7.43
C GLU A 232 -17.67 -9.84 -5.98
N LYS A 233 -16.90 -9.25 -5.06
CA LYS A 233 -17.19 -9.25 -3.60
C LYS A 233 -17.33 -7.84 -3.01
N GLY A 234 -17.25 -6.80 -3.84
CA GLY A 234 -17.27 -5.40 -3.41
C GLY A 234 -16.04 -5.01 -2.60
N MET A 235 -16.27 -4.52 -1.37
CA MET A 235 -15.24 -3.94 -0.51
C MET A 235 -14.97 -4.85 0.70
N VAL A 236 -13.81 -5.50 0.71
CA VAL A 236 -13.39 -6.44 1.77
C VAL A 236 -12.39 -5.76 2.70
N LYS A 237 -12.74 -5.55 3.97
CA LYS A 237 -11.84 -4.93 4.95
C LYS A 237 -10.73 -5.93 5.35
N ILE A 238 -9.46 -5.51 5.24
CA ILE A 238 -8.28 -6.37 5.51
C ILE A 238 -7.45 -5.90 6.72
N PHE A 239 -7.66 -4.67 7.18
CA PHE A 239 -7.11 -4.14 8.42
C PHE A 239 -8.08 -3.10 9.01
N GLN A 240 -8.21 -3.05 10.34
CA GLN A 240 -8.91 -1.98 11.05
C GLN A 240 -8.41 -1.88 12.49
N ASP A 241 -8.21 -0.65 12.96
CA ASP A 241 -8.17 -0.31 14.37
C ASP A 241 -9.01 0.98 14.56
N PRO A 242 -10.10 0.97 15.35
CA PRO A 242 -10.96 2.15 15.50
C PRO A 242 -10.26 3.40 16.08
N ASP A 243 -9.20 3.22 16.89
CA ASP A 243 -8.45 4.29 17.55
C ASP A 243 -7.27 4.81 16.71
N ALA A 244 -6.99 4.20 15.55
CA ALA A 244 -5.98 4.66 14.61
C ALA A 244 -6.34 5.99 13.95
N GLN A 245 -5.37 6.91 13.95
CA GLN A 245 -5.48 8.25 13.37
C GLN A 245 -4.99 8.29 11.92
N ILE A 246 -4.01 7.44 11.61
CA ILE A 246 -3.48 7.18 10.26
C ILE A 246 -3.13 5.69 10.20
N VAL A 247 -3.49 5.02 9.11
CA VAL A 247 -2.99 3.67 8.77
C VAL A 247 -2.26 3.70 7.42
N ASP A 248 -1.37 2.74 7.20
CA ASP A 248 -0.82 2.39 5.89
C ASP A 248 -0.41 0.91 5.84
N LYS A 249 0.04 0.45 4.67
CA LYS A 249 0.55 -0.90 4.42
C LYS A 249 1.80 -0.80 3.55
N ASN A 250 2.74 -1.74 3.69
CA ASN A 250 3.71 -2.08 2.65
C ASN A 250 3.62 -3.58 2.28
N THR A 251 4.52 -4.09 1.43
CA THR A 251 4.58 -5.52 1.08
C THR A 251 4.75 -6.49 2.28
N LEU A 252 5.29 -6.02 3.41
CA LEU A 252 5.68 -6.85 4.56
C LEU A 252 4.79 -6.67 5.80
N ALA A 253 4.16 -5.50 5.98
CA ALA A 253 3.45 -5.16 7.22
C ALA A 253 2.29 -4.16 7.03
N TYR A 254 1.36 -4.14 7.99
CA TYR A 254 0.50 -2.98 8.25
C TYR A 254 1.16 -2.03 9.26
N PHE A 255 0.85 -0.75 9.15
CA PHE A 255 1.38 0.34 9.97
C PHE A 255 0.23 1.22 10.45
N GLU A 256 0.32 1.73 11.67
CA GLU A 256 -0.69 2.66 12.20
C GLU A 256 -0.11 3.66 13.22
N ILE A 257 -0.72 4.84 13.28
CA ILE A 257 -0.45 5.84 14.29
C ILE A 257 -1.67 5.96 15.21
N LYS A 258 -1.55 5.51 16.46
CA LYS A 258 -2.53 5.73 17.53
C LYS A 258 -1.83 6.20 18.81
N ALA A 259 -2.51 7.05 19.58
CA ALA A 259 -1.96 7.67 20.81
C ALA A 259 -0.53 8.29 20.65
N ASN A 260 -0.21 8.89 19.50
CA ASN A 260 1.13 9.42 19.15
C ASN A 260 2.26 8.35 19.15
N LYS A 261 1.94 7.07 18.92
CA LYS A 261 2.93 5.99 18.70
C LYS A 261 2.68 5.31 17.36
N LEU A 262 3.74 4.80 16.75
CA LEU A 262 3.68 3.95 15.56
C LEU A 262 3.65 2.47 15.99
N TYR A 263 2.73 1.70 15.42
CA TYR A 263 2.66 0.25 15.58
C TYR A 263 2.87 -0.43 14.21
N LEU A 264 3.38 -1.67 14.25
CA LEU A 264 3.80 -2.46 13.09
C LEU A 264 3.25 -3.89 13.24
N TYR A 265 2.60 -4.39 12.19
CA TYR A 265 1.98 -5.72 12.17
C TYR A 265 2.48 -6.52 10.96
N ASN A 266 3.47 -7.38 11.17
CA ASN A 266 4.08 -8.18 10.10
C ASN A 266 3.10 -9.20 9.51
N LEU A 267 2.98 -9.23 8.19
CA LEU A 267 2.07 -10.10 7.44
C LEU A 267 2.46 -11.58 7.48
N GLU A 268 3.74 -11.88 7.71
CA GLU A 268 4.25 -13.25 7.81
C GLU A 268 3.70 -13.97 9.04
N ASN A 269 3.66 -13.28 10.19
CA ASN A 269 3.19 -13.82 11.46
C ASN A 269 1.65 -13.88 11.55
N ASN A 270 0.95 -13.05 10.80
CA ASN A 270 -0.52 -12.94 10.84
C ASN A 270 -1.26 -14.02 10.03
N LYS A 271 -0.58 -15.09 9.60
CA LYS A 271 -1.21 -16.26 8.95
C LYS A 271 -1.83 -17.26 9.94
N GLU A 272 -1.56 -17.11 11.24
CA GLU A 272 -2.00 -18.06 12.27
C GLU A 272 -3.06 -17.47 13.25
N THR A 273 -3.48 -16.22 13.05
CA THR A 273 -4.37 -15.50 13.98
C THR A 273 -5.68 -15.08 13.31
N GLU A 274 -6.64 -16.00 13.23
CA GLU A 274 -8.05 -15.62 13.07
C GLU A 274 -8.54 -14.86 14.31
N PRO A 275 -9.51 -13.92 14.19
CA PRO A 275 -9.84 -12.99 15.26
C PRO A 275 -10.44 -13.69 16.50
N HIS A 276 -9.93 -13.32 17.67
CA HIS A 276 -10.44 -13.78 18.96
C HIS A 276 -11.93 -13.45 19.13
N ALA A 277 -12.76 -14.49 19.26
CA ALA A 277 -14.06 -14.39 19.91
C ALA A 277 -13.89 -14.18 21.43
N GLU A 278 -14.88 -13.54 22.05
CA GLU A 278 -14.85 -13.15 23.47
C GLU A 278 -14.79 -14.35 24.42
N SER A 279 -14.06 -14.20 25.54
CA SER A 279 -13.77 -15.30 26.47
C SER A 279 -14.55 -15.20 27.79
N GLY A 280 -15.35 -16.23 28.10
CA GLY A 280 -15.73 -16.58 29.47
C GLY A 280 -17.04 -17.35 29.62
N PRO A 281 -17.21 -18.17 30.68
CA PRO A 281 -16.21 -18.85 31.51
C PRO A 281 -16.27 -20.39 31.38
N GLU A 282 -15.26 -21.10 31.90
CA GLU A 282 -15.20 -22.57 31.84
C GLU A 282 -16.25 -23.29 32.71
N GLN A 283 -16.73 -24.46 32.24
CA GLN A 283 -17.11 -25.58 33.11
C GLN A 283 -16.59 -26.92 32.54
N LYS A 284 -16.24 -27.86 33.43
CA LYS A 284 -15.52 -29.11 33.11
C LYS A 284 -16.43 -30.31 32.86
N SER A 285 -16.11 -31.13 31.85
CA SER A 285 -16.18 -32.61 31.88
C SER A 285 -15.66 -33.19 30.54
N THR A 286 -15.15 -34.40 30.37
CA THR A 286 -14.44 -35.43 31.16
C THR A 286 -13.94 -36.42 30.10
N GLU A 287 -12.64 -36.74 30.12
CA GLU A 287 -11.88 -37.82 29.44
C GLU A 287 -12.54 -38.79 28.41
N LYS A 288 -11.97 -38.79 27.17
CA LYS A 288 -11.42 -39.93 26.37
C LYS A 288 -12.29 -41.16 25.95
N PRO A 289 -11.83 -42.04 25.01
CA PRO A 289 -10.77 -41.89 23.98
C PRO A 289 -11.16 -42.35 22.53
N VAL A 290 -10.34 -41.93 21.56
CA VAL A 290 -9.82 -42.65 20.37
C VAL A 290 -10.64 -43.77 19.70
N ASP A 291 -10.86 -43.64 18.38
CA ASP A 291 -10.51 -44.74 17.44
C ASP A 291 -10.19 -44.24 16.00
N LYS A 292 -9.36 -44.99 15.24
CA LYS A 292 -8.97 -44.70 13.83
C LYS A 292 -8.35 -45.93 13.13
N PRO A 293 -8.85 -46.29 11.92
CA PRO A 293 -8.00 -46.81 10.83
C PRO A 293 -8.12 -45.95 9.54
N GLU A 294 -7.04 -45.61 8.85
CA GLU A 294 -6.55 -46.25 7.61
C GLU A 294 -7.49 -46.00 6.40
N GLU A 295 -7.20 -45.11 5.44
CA GLU A 295 -6.03 -45.01 4.53
C GLU A 295 -5.89 -46.18 3.54
N LYS A 296 -6.10 -45.89 2.25
CA LYS A 296 -5.66 -46.75 1.14
C LYS A 296 -5.51 -45.94 -0.16
N LYS A 297 -4.29 -45.91 -0.71
CA LYS A 297 -4.00 -45.46 -2.08
C LYS A 297 -4.09 -46.62 -3.05
N VAL A 298 -4.63 -46.39 -4.25
CA VAL A 298 -4.23 -47.07 -5.50
C VAL A 298 -4.32 -46.04 -6.64
N GLU A 299 -3.44 -46.15 -7.63
CA GLU A 299 -3.25 -45.26 -8.78
C GLU A 299 -2.85 -46.14 -10.00
N PRO A 300 -2.59 -45.59 -11.19
CA PRO A 300 -3.53 -45.28 -12.27
C PRO A 300 -3.58 -46.37 -13.38
N THR A 301 -4.44 -46.19 -14.40
CA THR A 301 -4.26 -46.84 -15.72
C THR A 301 -4.82 -45.96 -16.84
N GLU A 302 -4.29 -46.11 -18.05
CA GLU A 302 -4.44 -45.18 -19.18
C GLU A 302 -5.59 -45.52 -20.15
N MET A 303 -5.76 -44.68 -21.18
CA MET A 303 -6.75 -44.79 -22.26
C MET A 303 -6.47 -45.96 -23.23
N PRO A 304 -7.41 -46.27 -24.14
CA PRO A 304 -7.09 -45.96 -25.54
C PRO A 304 -8.19 -45.17 -26.28
N ILE A 305 -7.84 -44.74 -27.50
CA ILE A 305 -8.61 -43.87 -28.40
C ILE A 305 -9.08 -44.68 -29.62
N GLU A 306 -10.25 -44.37 -30.18
CA GLU A 306 -10.57 -44.70 -31.58
C GLU A 306 -11.29 -43.55 -32.30
N LYS A 307 -11.34 -43.59 -33.65
CA LYS A 307 -11.69 -42.46 -34.54
C LYS A 307 -12.53 -42.92 -35.75
N GLU A 308 -13.39 -42.03 -36.26
CA GLU A 308 -13.70 -41.76 -37.70
C GLU A 308 -14.58 -40.46 -37.74
N VAL A 309 -14.52 -39.46 -38.64
CA VAL A 309 -14.15 -39.25 -40.08
C VAL A 309 -15.36 -39.41 -41.05
N GLU A 310 -15.64 -38.53 -42.02
CA GLU A 310 -15.10 -37.18 -42.37
C GLU A 310 -16.12 -36.02 -42.05
N THR A 311 -16.86 -35.27 -42.89
CA THR A 311 -16.92 -35.09 -44.38
C THR A 311 -17.52 -33.71 -44.78
N ARG A 312 -16.76 -32.86 -45.51
CA ARG A 312 -17.08 -31.80 -46.55
C ARG A 312 -18.39 -30.94 -46.53
N GLN A 313 -18.48 -29.71 -47.10
CA GLN A 313 -17.59 -28.89 -47.98
C GLN A 313 -17.99 -27.38 -48.04
N ASN A 314 -17.00 -26.47 -48.22
CA ASN A 314 -17.02 -25.17 -48.95
C ASN A 314 -18.04 -24.04 -48.59
N SER A 315 -17.82 -22.73 -48.85
CA SER A 315 -16.69 -21.96 -49.45
C SER A 315 -16.79 -20.45 -49.13
N GLY A 316 -15.66 -19.71 -49.07
CA GLY A 316 -15.62 -18.23 -49.02
C GLY A 316 -14.19 -17.67 -48.93
N GLU A 317 -13.86 -16.59 -49.67
CA GLU A 317 -12.48 -16.14 -49.93
C GLU A 317 -11.95 -14.99 -49.04
N LYS A 318 -10.68 -15.13 -48.58
CA LYS A 318 -9.49 -14.21 -48.67
C LYS A 318 -9.57 -12.71 -48.24
N PRO A 319 -8.40 -12.03 -48.02
CA PRO A 319 -7.17 -12.46 -47.31
C PRO A 319 -6.61 -11.35 -46.36
N ALA A 320 -5.59 -11.62 -45.53
CA ALA A 320 -4.94 -10.58 -44.71
C ALA A 320 -3.41 -10.70 -44.49
N ASP A 321 -2.83 -11.91 -44.48
CA ASP A 321 -1.53 -12.13 -43.82
C ASP A 321 -0.26 -11.67 -44.57
N SER A 322 -0.30 -11.49 -45.90
CA SER A 322 0.90 -11.21 -46.73
C SER A 322 1.53 -9.82 -46.54
N THR A 323 1.18 -9.11 -45.47
CA THR A 323 1.70 -7.78 -45.13
C THR A 323 2.72 -7.86 -43.98
N LEU A 324 2.62 -8.86 -43.09
CA LEU A 324 3.50 -9.00 -41.94
C LEU A 324 4.85 -9.64 -42.29
N GLU A 325 4.85 -10.66 -43.14
CA GLU A 325 6.08 -11.37 -43.54
C GLU A 325 7.10 -10.43 -44.19
N LYS A 326 6.64 -9.52 -45.08
CA LYS A 326 7.49 -8.49 -45.71
C LYS A 326 8.12 -7.51 -44.72
N LEU A 327 7.39 -7.10 -43.68
CA LEU A 327 7.92 -6.19 -42.66
C LEU A 327 8.96 -6.85 -41.76
N ILE A 328 9.00 -8.19 -41.72
CA ILE A 328 10.01 -8.95 -40.97
C ILE A 328 11.30 -9.07 -41.79
N GLU A 329 11.23 -9.38 -43.10
CA GLU A 329 12.41 -9.46 -43.96
C GLU A 329 13.16 -8.13 -44.05
N ASP A 330 12.46 -7.02 -44.34
CA ASP A 330 13.02 -5.66 -44.45
C ASP A 330 13.76 -5.23 -43.17
N SER A 331 13.31 -5.71 -41.99
CA SER A 331 13.95 -5.40 -40.71
C SER A 331 15.31 -6.08 -40.51
N SER A 332 15.59 -7.16 -41.25
CA SER A 332 16.74 -8.04 -41.03
C SER A 332 17.99 -7.68 -41.84
N GLU A 333 17.83 -6.98 -42.97
CA GLU A 333 18.97 -6.51 -43.78
C GLU A 333 19.63 -5.26 -43.17
N VAL A 334 18.85 -4.38 -42.56
CA VAL A 334 19.35 -3.11 -41.97
C VAL A 334 20.35 -3.35 -40.82
N GLN A 335 20.32 -4.51 -40.16
CA GLN A 335 21.30 -4.87 -39.12
C GLN A 335 22.60 -5.51 -39.67
N LYS A 336 22.77 -5.67 -40.99
CA LYS A 336 23.98 -6.27 -41.59
C LYS A 336 24.94 -5.27 -42.25
N VAL A 337 24.61 -3.98 -42.28
CA VAL A 337 25.47 -2.91 -42.82
C VAL A 337 25.71 -1.86 -41.73
N GLY A 338 26.65 -2.16 -40.81
CA GLY A 338 26.79 -1.38 -39.57
C GLY A 338 28.07 -1.57 -38.74
N ILE A 339 29.14 -2.13 -39.32
CA ILE A 339 30.52 -2.10 -38.79
C ILE A 339 31.46 -1.87 -39.99
#